data_AF-A0A6C0C5A5-F1
#
_entry.id   AF-A0A6C0C5A5-F1
#
_cell.length_a   1.000
_cell.length_b   1.000
_cell.length_c   1.000
_cell.angle_alpha   90.00
_cell.angle_beta   90.00
_cell.angle_gamma   90.00
#
_symmetry.space_group_name_H-M   'P 1'
#
loop_
_entity.id
_entity.type
_entity.pdbx_description
1 polymer ?
#
loop_
_entity_poly.entity_id
_entity_poly.type
_entity_poly.pdbx_seq_one_letter_code
_entity_poly.pdbx_strand_id
1 'polypeptide(L)'
;MSNNTTTVADTNQPVQDDSKSSDEVSQQFSGVLGTLSSFRTQITMLQNQIKALEKTVGRQMRTFAREANKNKNKGNRKPSGFAVPTKISDQLCEFMKKPKGSTAARTEVTQYIIKYIKDNDL
;
A
#
# COMPACT_ATOMS: atom_id res chain seq x y z
N MET A 1 61.57 52.18 -65.62
CA MET A 1 60.62 53.16 -66.18
C MET A 1 59.57 52.35 -66.93
N SER A 2 58.29 52.25 -66.59
CA SER A 2 57.44 52.98 -65.66
C SER A 2 56.25 52.10 -65.25
N ASN A 3 55.68 52.42 -64.10
CA ASN A 3 54.55 51.80 -63.41
C ASN A 3 53.22 52.15 -64.11
N ASN A 4 52.14 51.38 -63.91
CA ASN A 4 51.16 51.67 -62.84
C ASN A 4 49.91 50.76 -62.87
N THR A 5 49.48 50.41 -61.67
CA THR A 5 48.26 49.72 -61.22
C THR A 5 47.03 50.65 -61.31
N THR A 6 45.81 50.13 -61.53
CA THR A 6 44.46 50.62 -61.12
C THR A 6 43.43 49.63 -61.71
N THR A 7 42.79 48.68 -61.02
CA THR A 7 41.82 48.71 -59.88
C THR A 7 40.49 49.41 -60.19
N VAL A 8 39.45 48.64 -60.56
CA VAL A 8 38.00 48.78 -60.21
C VAL A 8 37.22 47.70 -60.99
N ALA A 9 36.21 46.99 -60.50
CA ALA A 9 35.50 46.98 -59.23
C ALA A 9 34.92 45.58 -59.01
N ASP A 10 35.19 45.01 -57.85
CA ASP A 10 34.53 43.81 -57.33
C ASP A 10 33.26 44.27 -56.61
N THR A 11 32.10 43.93 -57.17
CA THR A 11 30.80 44.29 -56.59
C THR A 11 30.51 43.31 -55.46
N ASN A 12 30.90 43.70 -54.25
CA ASN A 12 30.56 43.03 -53.02
C ASN A 12 29.14 43.46 -52.60
N GLN A 13 28.15 42.56 -52.69
CA GLN A 13 26.88 42.67 -51.98
C GLN A 13 26.72 41.49 -51.01
N PRO A 14 26.17 41.73 -49.80
CA PRO A 14 26.10 40.73 -48.74
C PRO A 14 24.92 39.78 -48.98
N VAL A 15 25.21 38.48 -49.08
CA VAL A 15 24.19 37.43 -49.08
C VAL A 15 23.90 37.06 -47.62
N GLN A 16 22.92 37.70 -47.00
CA GLN A 16 22.38 37.31 -45.70
C GLN A 16 20.87 37.52 -45.70
N ASP A 17 20.07 36.46 -45.90
CA ASP A 17 18.74 36.37 -45.26
C ASP A 17 18.08 34.98 -45.27
N ASP A 18 18.44 34.04 -46.16
CA ASP A 18 17.69 32.76 -46.24
C ASP A 18 18.09 31.69 -45.20
N SER A 19 19.28 31.76 -44.59
CA SER A 19 19.74 30.69 -43.68
C SER A 19 19.10 30.74 -42.30
N LYS A 20 18.70 31.93 -41.81
CA LYS A 20 18.15 32.08 -40.45
C LYS A 20 16.76 31.45 -40.29
N SER A 21 15.91 31.51 -41.31
CA SER A 21 14.55 30.97 -41.24
C SER A 21 14.54 29.43 -41.22
N SER A 22 15.46 28.80 -41.97
CA SER A 22 15.60 27.34 -42.02
C SER A 22 16.09 26.77 -40.68
N ASP A 23 17.00 27.46 -40.01
CA ASP A 23 17.48 27.10 -38.68
C ASP A 23 16.36 27.21 -37.62
N GLU A 24 15.53 28.25 -37.70
CA GLU A 24 14.42 28.47 -36.76
C GLU A 24 13.34 27.37 -36.89
N VAL A 25 12.97 27.01 -38.12
CA VAL A 25 12.04 25.90 -38.39
C VAL A 25 12.63 24.57 -37.91
N SER A 26 13.91 24.31 -38.17
CA SER A 26 14.61 23.11 -37.67
C SER A 26 14.63 23.04 -36.15
N GLN A 27 14.76 24.19 -35.48
CA GLN A 27 14.72 24.29 -34.03
C GLN A 27 13.31 24.01 -33.46
N GLN A 28 12.25 24.42 -34.16
CA GLN A 28 10.87 24.08 -33.80
C GLN A 28 10.61 22.57 -33.94
N PHE A 29 11.03 21.95 -35.05
CA PHE A 29 10.88 20.50 -35.25
C PHE A 29 11.64 19.69 -34.20
N SER A 30 12.87 20.09 -33.86
CA SER A 30 13.65 19.43 -32.82
C SER A 30 13.03 19.62 -31.43
N GLY A 31 12.42 20.77 -31.15
CA GLY A 31 11.61 20.98 -29.95
C GLY A 31 10.44 20.00 -29.84
N VAL A 32 9.65 19.86 -30.91
CA VAL A 32 8.51 18.91 -30.96
C VAL A 32 8.99 17.45 -30.87
N LEU A 33 10.13 17.11 -31.48
CA LEU A 33 10.71 15.77 -31.35
C LEU A 33 11.19 15.48 -29.92
N GLY A 34 11.70 16.51 -29.23
CA GLY A 34 12.08 16.45 -27.82
C GLY A 34 10.87 16.22 -26.90
N THR A 35 9.74 16.89 -27.17
CA THR A 35 8.51 16.68 -26.39
C THR A 35 7.92 15.29 -26.64
N LEU A 36 7.94 14.79 -27.88
CA LEU A 36 7.52 13.42 -28.20
C LEU A 36 8.39 12.37 -27.50
N SER A 37 9.71 12.58 -27.49
CA SER A 37 10.66 11.70 -26.79
C SER A 37 10.40 11.69 -25.28
N SER A 38 10.08 12.86 -24.71
CA SER A 38 9.72 12.98 -23.29
C SER A 38 8.42 12.24 -22.97
N PHE A 39 7.39 12.36 -23.82
CA PHE A 39 6.14 11.61 -23.65
C PHE A 39 6.35 10.10 -23.74
N ARG A 40 7.19 9.62 -24.66
CA ARG A 40 7.55 8.20 -24.74
C ARG A 40 8.11 7.69 -23.41
N THR A 41 9.04 8.43 -22.82
CA THR A 41 9.63 8.11 -21.52
C THR A 41 8.58 8.11 -20.40
N GLN A 42 7.68 9.10 -20.38
CA GLN A 42 6.60 9.19 -19.40
C GLN A 42 5.62 8.01 -19.52
N ILE A 43 5.26 7.60 -20.75
CA ILE A 43 4.41 6.44 -21.00
C ILE A 43 5.09 5.17 -20.46
N THR A 44 6.38 4.97 -20.72
CA THR A 44 7.12 3.81 -20.18
C THR A 44 7.16 3.83 -18.65
N MET A 45 7.33 5.01 -18.04
CA MET A 45 7.27 5.16 -16.59
C MET A 45 5.91 4.76 -16.03
N LEU A 46 4.82 5.23 -16.64
CA LEU A 46 3.45 4.88 -16.24
C LEU A 46 3.19 3.37 -16.38
N GLN A 47 3.64 2.75 -17.47
CA GLN A 47 3.54 1.30 -17.65
C GLN A 47 4.23 0.52 -16.52
N ASN A 48 5.41 0.98 -16.09
CA ASN A 48 6.14 0.36 -14.99
C ASN A 48 5.43 0.59 -13.64
N GLN A 49 4.88 1.78 -13.41
CA GLN A 49 4.10 2.09 -12.21
C GLN A 49 2.85 1.21 -12.11
N ILE A 50 2.13 0.99 -13.22
CA ILE A 50 0.96 0.10 -13.27
C ILE A 50 1.35 -1.34 -12.90
N LYS A 51 2.42 -1.88 -13.49
CA LYS A 51 2.92 -3.23 -13.16
C LYS A 51 3.32 -3.35 -11.68
N ALA A 52 3.95 -2.32 -11.12
CA ALA A 52 4.32 -2.29 -9.71
C ALA A 52 3.08 -2.25 -8.79
N LEU A 53 2.08 -1.46 -9.16
CA LEU A 53 0.82 -1.34 -8.43
C LEU A 53 0.04 -2.67 -8.47
N GLU A 54 -0.08 -3.29 -9.64
CA GLU A 54 -0.71 -4.61 -9.81
C GLU A 54 -0.08 -5.65 -8.87
N LYS A 55 1.25 -5.71 -8.83
CA LYS A 55 1.98 -6.62 -7.92
C LYS A 55 1.71 -6.30 -6.45
N THR A 56 1.61 -5.02 -6.09
CA THR A 56 1.36 -4.57 -4.72
C THR A 56 -0.06 -4.93 -4.29
N VAL A 57 -1.06 -4.63 -5.11
CA VAL A 57 -2.46 -4.98 -4.89
C VAL A 57 -2.63 -6.49 -4.81
N GLY A 58 -2.00 -7.26 -5.71
CA GLY A 58 -2.02 -8.72 -5.68
C GLY A 58 -1.42 -9.30 -4.38
N ARG A 59 -0.38 -8.68 -3.82
CA ARG A 59 0.17 -9.04 -2.50
C ARG A 59 -0.81 -8.70 -1.38
N GLN A 60 -1.36 -7.50 -1.37
CA GLN A 60 -2.31 -7.06 -0.34
C GLN A 60 -3.56 -7.94 -0.33
N MET A 61 -4.12 -8.26 -1.50
CA MET A 61 -5.29 -9.15 -1.61
C MET A 61 -5.01 -10.54 -1.01
N ARG A 62 -3.81 -11.10 -1.26
CA ARG A 62 -3.40 -12.37 -0.64
C ARG A 62 -3.26 -12.26 0.87
N THR A 63 -2.72 -11.15 1.38
CA THR A 63 -2.60 -10.90 2.81
C THR A 63 -3.98 -10.81 3.46
N PHE A 64 -4.89 -10.01 2.90
CA PHE A 64 -6.26 -9.89 3.39
C PHE A 64 -7.02 -11.21 3.32
N ALA A 65 -6.85 -11.99 2.26
CA ALA A 65 -7.43 -13.33 2.17
C ALA A 65 -6.91 -14.25 3.29
N ARG A 66 -5.62 -14.19 3.63
CA ARG A 66 -5.04 -14.97 4.74
C ARG A 66 -5.59 -14.52 6.09
N GLU A 67 -5.69 -13.21 6.33
CA GLU A 67 -6.20 -12.65 7.57
C GLU A 67 -7.69 -12.93 7.76
N ALA A 68 -8.49 -12.80 6.70
CA ALA A 68 -9.91 -13.15 6.71
C ALA A 68 -10.12 -14.63 7.07
N ASN A 69 -9.30 -15.54 6.51
CA ASN A 69 -9.35 -16.96 6.86
C ASN A 69 -8.94 -17.23 8.32
N LYS A 70 -7.92 -16.53 8.85
CA LYS A 70 -7.55 -16.63 10.27
C LYS A 70 -8.67 -16.16 11.20
N ASN A 71 -9.34 -15.07 10.85
CA ASN A 71 -10.42 -14.51 11.66
C ASN A 71 -11.68 -15.38 11.64
N LYS A 72 -12.03 -16.00 10.51
CA LYS A 72 -13.12 -16.99 10.43
C LYS A 72 -12.94 -18.13 11.45
N ASN A 73 -11.71 -18.58 11.67
CA ASN A 73 -11.43 -19.67 12.62
C ASN A 73 -11.43 -19.22 14.10
N LYS A 74 -11.44 -17.91 14.39
CA LYS A 74 -11.38 -17.39 15.77
C LYS A 74 -12.77 -17.21 16.39
N GLY A 75 -13.78 -16.85 15.60
CA GLY A 75 -15.13 -16.52 16.09
C GLY A 75 -16.07 -17.72 16.32
N ASN A 76 -15.87 -18.83 15.59
CA ASN A 76 -16.82 -19.95 15.61
C ASN A 76 -16.36 -21.17 16.43
N ARG A 77 -15.39 -20.98 17.34
CA ARG A 77 -14.96 -22.07 18.23
C ARG A 77 -16.03 -22.28 19.28
N LYS A 78 -16.57 -23.49 19.35
CA LYS A 78 -17.46 -23.90 20.46
C LYS A 78 -16.74 -23.57 21.78
N PRO A 79 -17.46 -23.03 22.79
CA PRO A 79 -16.85 -22.77 24.09
C PRO A 79 -16.15 -24.04 24.57
N SER A 80 -14.90 -23.90 25.01
CA SER A 80 -14.16 -25.00 25.62
C SER A 80 -14.99 -25.58 26.77
N GLY A 81 -14.90 -26.88 27.05
CA GLY A 81 -15.63 -27.52 28.14
C GLY A 81 -15.43 -26.85 29.51
N PHE A 82 -14.37 -26.07 29.68
CA PHE A 82 -14.13 -25.23 30.86
C PHE A 82 -15.05 -24.00 30.97
N ALA A 83 -15.55 -23.48 29.85
CA ALA A 83 -16.43 -22.32 29.75
C ALA A 83 -17.91 -22.68 29.55
N VAL A 84 -18.24 -23.97 29.39
CA VAL A 84 -19.62 -24.44 29.24
C VAL A 84 -20.30 -24.52 30.62
N PRO A 85 -21.42 -23.82 30.86
CA PRO A 85 -22.18 -23.95 32.09
C PRO A 85 -22.74 -25.36 32.24
N THR A 86 -22.40 -26.03 33.33
CA THR A 86 -22.92 -27.36 33.67
C THR A 86 -23.64 -27.29 35.01
N LYS A 87 -24.62 -28.18 35.25
CA LYS A 87 -25.29 -28.28 36.54
C LYS A 87 -24.27 -28.65 37.61
N ILE A 88 -24.22 -27.86 38.69
CA ILE A 88 -23.35 -28.10 39.84
C ILE A 88 -24.14 -28.76 40.98
N SER A 89 -23.44 -29.38 41.93
CA SER A 89 -24.09 -30.02 43.08
C SER A 89 -24.78 -28.99 43.99
N ASP A 90 -25.80 -29.43 44.74
CA ASP A 90 -26.54 -28.54 45.64
C ASP A 90 -25.65 -27.96 46.75
N GLN A 91 -24.71 -28.75 47.27
CA GLN A 91 -23.71 -28.29 48.24
C GLN A 91 -22.81 -27.20 47.66
N LEU A 92 -22.42 -27.33 46.38
CA LEU A 92 -21.61 -26.31 45.72
C LEU A 92 -22.43 -25.05 45.43
N CYS A 93 -23.72 -25.18 45.12
CA CYS A 93 -24.64 -24.04 45.00
C CYS A 93 -24.72 -23.27 46.32
N GLU A 94 -24.89 -23.99 47.43
CA GLU A 94 -24.95 -23.41 48.78
C GLU A 94 -23.64 -22.71 49.15
N PHE A 95 -22.49 -23.34 48.89
CA PHE A 95 -21.17 -22.75 49.08
C PHE A 95 -20.97 -21.46 48.26
N MET A 96 -21.46 -21.45 47.01
CA MET A 96 -21.40 -20.29 46.11
C MET A 96 -22.52 -19.28 46.31
N LYS A 97 -23.43 -19.50 47.28
CA LYS A 97 -24.64 -18.69 47.53
C LYS A 97 -25.53 -18.53 46.28
N LYS A 98 -25.62 -19.57 45.45
CA LYS A 98 -26.50 -19.67 44.27
C LYS A 98 -27.71 -20.58 44.58
N PRO A 99 -28.86 -20.40 43.89
CA PRO A 99 -30.03 -21.26 44.10
C PRO A 99 -29.75 -22.72 43.69
N LYS A 100 -30.42 -23.68 44.33
CA LYS A 100 -30.26 -25.12 44.04
C LYS A 100 -30.59 -25.41 42.58
N GLY A 101 -29.81 -26.31 41.97
CA GLY A 101 -29.95 -26.65 40.56
C GLY A 101 -29.38 -25.60 39.58
N SER A 102 -28.67 -24.57 40.06
CA SER A 102 -27.98 -23.62 39.20
C SER A 102 -26.94 -24.30 38.30
N THR A 103 -26.68 -23.69 37.15
CA THR A 103 -25.56 -24.04 36.28
C THR A 103 -24.42 -23.04 36.47
N ALA A 104 -23.18 -23.53 36.41
CA ALA A 104 -22.00 -22.69 36.46
C ALA A 104 -20.91 -23.29 35.57
N ALA A 105 -20.12 -22.44 34.92
CA ALA A 105 -18.94 -22.89 34.20
C ALA A 105 -17.81 -23.21 35.18
N ARG A 106 -16.91 -24.15 34.82
CA ARG A 106 -15.78 -24.52 35.69
C ARG A 106 -14.88 -23.32 36.01
N THR A 107 -14.70 -22.40 35.07
CA THR A 107 -13.94 -21.15 35.28
C THR A 107 -14.54 -20.28 36.38
N GLU A 108 -15.87 -20.18 36.45
CA GLU A 108 -16.56 -19.40 37.49
C GLU A 108 -16.39 -20.05 38.87
N VAL A 109 -16.52 -21.38 38.93
CA VAL A 109 -16.34 -22.14 40.17
C VAL A 109 -14.91 -21.97 40.71
N THR A 110 -13.90 -22.15 39.85
CA THR A 110 -12.50 -21.98 40.26
C THR A 110 -12.20 -20.55 40.70
N GLN A 111 -12.71 -19.53 39.99
CA GLN A 111 -12.54 -18.13 40.39
C GLN A 111 -13.16 -17.84 41.76
N TYR A 112 -14.35 -18.38 42.01
CA TYR A 112 -15.00 -18.25 43.31
C TYR A 112 -14.19 -18.90 44.42
N ILE A 113 -13.66 -20.12 44.20
CA ILE A 113 -12.80 -20.81 45.19
C ILE A 113 -11.53 -20.00 45.47
N ILE A 114 -10.84 -19.52 44.44
CA ILE A 114 -9.62 -18.70 44.61
C ILE A 114 -9.96 -17.42 45.40
N LYS A 115 -11.09 -16.78 45.08
CA LYS A 115 -11.55 -15.61 45.81
C LYS A 115 -11.86 -15.96 47.27
N TYR A 116 -12.56 -17.06 47.53
CA TYR A 116 -12.88 -17.52 48.87
C TYR A 116 -11.62 -17.79 49.71
N ILE A 117 -10.61 -18.43 49.13
CA ILE A 117 -9.32 -18.68 49.80
C ILE A 117 -8.65 -17.36 50.20
N LYS A 118 -8.63 -16.38 49.28
CA LYS A 118 -8.06 -15.05 49.55
C LYS A 118 -8.84 -14.25 50.58
N ASP A 119 -10.17 -14.30 50.53
CA ASP A 119 -11.04 -13.52 51.42
C ASP A 119 -11.06 -14.08 52.85
N ASN A 120 -10.66 -15.33 53.04
CA ASN A 120 -10.69 -16.01 54.35
C ASN A 120 -9.29 -16.44 54.86
N ASP A 121 -8.21 -16.07 54.15
CA ASP A 121 -6.82 -16.43 54.47
C ASP A 121 -6.61 -17.94 54.76
N LEU A 122 -7.11 -18.81 53.85
CA LEU A 122 -6.96 -20.28 53.91
C LEU A 122 -5.67 -20.82 53.26
#